data_AF-A0A5A7UZP8-F1
#
_entry.id   AF-A0A5A7UZP8-F1
#
_cell.length_a   1.000
_cell.length_b   1.000
_cell.length_c   1.000
_cell.angle_alpha   90.00
_cell.angle_beta   90.00
_cell.angle_gamma   90.00
#
_symmetry.space_group_name_H-M   'P 1'
#
loop_
_entity.id
_entity.type
_entity.pdbx_description
1 polymer ?
#
loop_
_entity_poly.entity_id
_entity_poly.type
_entity_poly.pdbx_seq_one_letter_code
_entity_poly.pdbx_strand_id
1 'polypeptide(L)'
;MALAEIVESEREFLENIPEEYKKLMIFMGGSWDVCPSLVMEKRLKKGDVEERRNRLLIPQRKTRTTFLEVEEEEKLNTDVWWMVEIIEPDCTVSLITLSKWETRKGVAYVLITEWNGLVERNDLKEGDLMQLWSFRAGGGRGRLCFMLLEVEENRERR
;
A
#
# COMPACT_ATOMS: atom_id res chain seq x y z
N MET A 1 -7.56 -26.59 5.58
CA MET A 1 -7.17 -25.84 6.79
C MET A 1 -6.49 -24.53 6.41
N ALA A 2 -5.32 -24.54 5.74
CA ALA A 2 -4.62 -23.30 5.37
C ALA A 2 -5.42 -22.25 4.56
N LEU A 3 -6.25 -22.66 3.60
CA LEU A 3 -7.09 -21.71 2.83
C LEU A 3 -8.16 -21.01 3.68
N ALA A 4 -8.75 -21.71 4.67
CA ALA A 4 -9.76 -21.13 5.54
C ALA A 4 -9.12 -20.13 6.52
N GLU A 5 -7.95 -20.46 7.06
CA GLU A 5 -7.18 -19.57 7.95
C GLU A 5 -6.70 -18.30 7.23
N ILE A 6 -6.29 -18.40 5.95
CA ILE A 6 -5.93 -17.24 5.14
C ILE A 6 -7.15 -16.33 4.92
N VAL A 7 -8.30 -16.91 4.57
CA VAL A 7 -9.54 -16.16 4.32
C VAL A 7 -10.07 -15.50 5.60
N GLU A 8 -10.02 -16.19 6.74
CA GLU A 8 -10.39 -15.62 8.04
C GLU A 8 -9.47 -14.46 8.44
N SER A 9 -8.16 -14.64 8.27
CA SER A 9 -7.18 -13.58 8.55
C SER A 9 -7.38 -12.36 7.65
N GLU A 10 -7.59 -12.53 6.34
CA GLU A 10 -7.87 -11.42 5.43
C GLU A 10 -9.17 -10.67 5.79
N ARG A 11 -10.19 -11.41 6.24
CA ARG A 11 -11.46 -10.82 6.68
C ARG A 11 -11.29 -9.94 7.92
N GLU A 12 -10.49 -10.40 8.89
CA GLU A 12 -10.16 -9.61 10.08
C GLU A 12 -9.43 -8.31 9.72
N PHE A 13 -8.49 -8.35 8.76
CA PHE A 13 -7.82 -7.15 8.28
C PHE A 13 -8.80 -6.16 7.62
N LEU A 14 -9.76 -6.65 6.83
CA LEU A 14 -10.79 -5.81 6.20
C LEU A 14 -11.73 -5.16 7.21
N GLU A 15 -12.10 -5.87 8.28
CA GLU A 15 -12.93 -5.34 9.36
C GLU A 15 -12.21 -4.22 10.13
N ASN A 16 -10.89 -4.27 10.20
CA ASN A 16 -10.05 -3.28 10.90
C ASN A 16 -9.70 -2.03 10.07
N ILE A 17 -10.10 -1.95 8.79
CA ILE A 17 -9.93 -0.73 8.00
C ILE A 17 -10.88 0.36 8.57
N PRO A 18 -10.38 1.54 8.99
CA PRO A 18 -11.22 2.62 9.50
C PRO A 18 -12.20 3.13 8.44
N GLU A 19 -13.35 3.62 8.89
CA GLU A 19 -14.48 3.99 8.04
C GLU A 19 -14.13 5.16 7.10
N GLU A 20 -13.23 6.05 7.51
CA GLU A 20 -12.73 7.18 6.73
C GLU A 20 -12.06 6.71 5.43
N TYR A 21 -11.24 5.66 5.49
CA TYR A 21 -10.61 5.07 4.31
C TYR A 21 -11.63 4.47 3.36
N LYS A 22 -12.66 3.79 3.90
CA LYS A 22 -13.74 3.20 3.09
C LYS A 22 -14.49 4.29 2.33
N LYS A 23 -14.85 5.38 3.01
CA LYS A 23 -15.52 6.54 2.41
C LYS A 23 -14.68 7.17 1.30
N LEU A 24 -13.38 7.37 1.52
CA LEU A 24 -12.48 7.92 0.51
C LEU A 24 -12.31 7.00 -0.69
N MET A 25 -12.13 5.70 -0.45
CA MET A 25 -12.04 4.70 -1.51
C MET A 25 -13.30 4.70 -2.40
N ILE A 26 -14.48 4.74 -1.78
CA ILE A 26 -15.77 4.84 -2.50
C ILE A 26 -15.86 6.17 -3.25
N PHE A 27 -15.47 7.28 -2.61
CA PHE A 27 -15.46 8.62 -3.24
C PHE A 27 -14.55 8.68 -4.48
N MET A 28 -13.41 7.99 -4.45
CA MET A 28 -12.50 7.87 -5.60
C MET A 28 -13.09 7.01 -6.75
N GLY A 29 -14.25 6.40 -6.55
CA GLY A 29 -14.93 5.52 -7.49
C GLY A 29 -14.53 4.06 -7.35
N GLY A 30 -13.98 3.66 -6.21
CA GLY A 30 -13.76 2.27 -5.85
C GLY A 30 -15.05 1.59 -5.37
N SER A 31 -15.03 0.26 -5.32
CA SER A 31 -16.13 -0.54 -4.78
C SER A 31 -15.65 -1.36 -3.60
N TRP A 32 -16.38 -1.28 -2.48
CA TRP A 32 -16.15 -2.14 -1.33
C TRP A 32 -16.52 -3.60 -1.62
N ASP A 33 -17.42 -3.85 -2.59
CA ASP A 33 -17.80 -5.21 -2.99
C ASP A 33 -16.65 -5.95 -3.72
N VAL A 34 -15.71 -5.21 -4.32
CA VAL A 34 -14.51 -5.77 -4.96
C VAL A 34 -13.33 -5.86 -3.97
N CYS A 35 -13.53 -5.40 -2.73
CA CYS A 35 -12.61 -5.33 -1.58
C CYS A 35 -11.18 -4.81 -1.88
N PRO A 36 -10.63 -3.91 -1.05
CA PRO A 36 -9.20 -3.63 -1.12
C PRO A 36 -8.41 -4.91 -0.80
N SER A 37 -7.28 -5.10 -1.49
CA SER A 37 -6.38 -6.24 -1.29
C SER A 37 -5.16 -5.82 -0.47
N LEU A 38 -4.86 -6.55 0.60
CA LEU A 38 -3.66 -6.27 1.39
C LEU A 38 -2.42 -6.64 0.58
N VAL A 39 -1.59 -5.64 0.26
CA VAL A 39 -0.35 -5.83 -0.49
C VAL A 39 0.73 -6.33 0.44
N MET A 40 0.98 -5.63 1.54
CA MET A 40 1.95 -6.03 2.54
C MET A 40 1.68 -5.36 3.89
N GLU A 41 2.16 -6.01 4.95
CA GLU A 41 2.34 -5.38 6.25
C GLU A 41 3.84 -5.24 6.51
N LYS A 42 4.25 -4.07 7.01
CA LYS A 42 5.66 -3.74 7.17
C LYS A 42 5.87 -2.80 8.33
N ARG A 43 6.75 -3.21 9.24
CA ARG A 43 7.38 -2.28 10.18
C ARG A 43 8.39 -1.41 9.44
N LEU A 44 8.18 -0.09 9.44
CA LEU A 44 9.06 0.85 8.77
C LEU A 44 10.47 0.74 9.34
N LYS A 45 11.46 0.65 8.46
CA LYS A 45 12.88 0.64 8.83
C LYS A 45 13.45 2.03 8.68
N LYS A 46 14.62 2.28 9.28
CA LYS A 46 15.40 3.51 9.04
C LYS A 46 15.43 3.92 7.57
N GLY A 47 15.68 2.96 6.68
CA GLY A 47 15.81 3.22 5.25
C GLY A 47 14.50 3.56 4.52
N ASP A 48 13.35 3.40 5.17
CA ASP A 48 12.04 3.79 4.63
C ASP A 48 11.70 5.24 5.03
N VAL A 49 12.14 5.72 6.19
CA VAL A 49 11.86 7.09 6.69
C VAL A 49 13.05 8.05 6.56
N GLU A 50 14.20 7.57 6.08
CA GLU A 50 15.40 8.40 5.87
C GLU A 50 15.20 9.33 4.67
N GLU A 51 15.20 10.64 4.92
CA GLU A 51 14.98 11.71 3.93
C GLU A 51 15.82 11.53 2.65
N ARG A 52 17.07 11.06 2.76
CA ARG A 52 17.94 10.84 1.60
C ARG A 52 17.47 9.73 0.65
N ARG A 53 16.58 8.85 1.08
CA ARG A 53 16.16 7.67 0.30
C ARG A 53 14.83 7.87 -0.41
N ASN A 54 13.91 8.67 0.15
CA ASN A 54 12.63 9.03 -0.44
C ASN A 54 11.88 7.86 -1.10
N ARG A 55 11.77 6.74 -0.37
CA ARG A 55 11.18 5.52 -0.92
C ARG A 55 10.63 4.55 0.11
N LEU A 56 9.53 3.88 -0.26
CA LEU A 56 9.08 2.64 0.37
C LEU A 56 9.32 1.45 -0.55
N LEU A 57 10.13 0.49 -0.12
CA LEU A 57 10.32 -0.78 -0.82
C LEU A 57 9.18 -1.76 -0.51
N ILE A 58 8.62 -2.34 -1.58
CA ILE A 58 7.62 -3.41 -1.62
C ILE A 58 8.27 -4.63 -2.31
N PRO A 59 9.02 -5.48 -1.59
CA PRO A 59 9.66 -6.65 -2.21
C PRO A 59 8.60 -7.61 -2.73
N GLN A 60 8.67 -7.99 -4.01
CA GLN A 60 7.63 -8.82 -4.65
C GLN A 60 7.39 -10.14 -3.88
N ARG A 61 8.46 -10.78 -3.41
CA ARG A 61 8.39 -12.01 -2.59
C ARG A 61 7.74 -11.86 -1.21
N LYS A 62 7.40 -10.63 -0.80
CA LYS A 62 6.76 -10.31 0.48
C LYS A 62 5.34 -9.80 0.31
N THR A 63 4.84 -9.68 -0.93
CA THR A 63 3.45 -9.30 -1.15
C THR A 63 2.55 -10.47 -0.78
N ARG A 64 1.39 -10.18 -0.18
CA ARG A 64 0.38 -11.18 0.14
C ARG A 64 -0.51 -11.47 -1.06
N THR A 65 -0.70 -10.49 -1.91
CA THR A 65 -1.59 -10.54 -3.08
C THR A 65 -0.85 -10.08 -4.33
N THR A 66 -1.36 -10.51 -5.48
CA THR A 66 -1.01 -9.95 -6.78
C THR A 66 -1.87 -8.71 -7.00
N PHE A 67 -1.27 -7.52 -6.87
CA PHE A 67 -1.99 -6.25 -6.94
C PHE A 67 -1.96 -5.59 -8.32
N LEU A 68 -1.12 -6.08 -9.24
CA LEU A 68 -0.98 -5.58 -10.61
C LEU A 68 -1.68 -6.51 -11.59
N GLU A 69 -2.36 -5.94 -12.58
CA GLU A 69 -2.76 -6.65 -13.80
C GLU A 69 -1.54 -6.93 -14.69
N VAL A 70 -1.67 -7.88 -15.61
CA VAL A 70 -0.58 -8.28 -16.51
C VAL A 70 -0.09 -7.08 -17.33
N GLU A 71 -1.01 -6.27 -17.86
CA GLU A 71 -0.68 -5.08 -18.64
C GLU A 71 0.02 -4.00 -17.80
N GLU A 72 -0.27 -3.93 -16.49
CA GLU A 72 0.35 -2.99 -15.55
C GLU A 72 1.77 -3.43 -15.18
N GLU A 73 1.96 -4.73 -15.00
CA GLU A 73 3.26 -5.34 -14.78
C GLU A 73 4.17 -5.15 -16.01
N GLU A 74 3.64 -5.35 -17.22
CA GLU A 74 4.34 -5.09 -18.48
C GLU A 74 4.73 -3.62 -18.62
N LYS A 75 3.83 -2.69 -18.26
CA LYS A 75 4.12 -1.26 -18.23
C LYS A 75 5.31 -0.95 -17.32
N LEU A 76 5.35 -1.52 -16.11
CA LEU A 76 6.45 -1.29 -15.16
C LEU A 76 7.78 -1.94 -15.59
N ASN A 77 7.76 -2.97 -16.45
CA ASN A 77 8.98 -3.61 -16.99
C ASN A 77 9.72 -2.75 -18.02
N THR A 78 9.09 -1.74 -18.60
CA THR A 78 9.67 -0.89 -19.65
C THR A 78 10.28 0.42 -19.14
N ASP A 79 10.55 0.51 -17.84
CA ASP A 79 11.07 1.70 -17.11
C ASP A 79 10.08 2.87 -16.98
N VAL A 80 8.78 2.59 -17.00
CA VAL A 80 7.76 3.64 -16.76
C VAL A 80 7.65 3.96 -15.28
N TRP A 81 7.79 5.24 -14.95
CA TRP A 81 7.34 5.79 -13.68
C TRP A 81 5.84 5.99 -13.76
N TRP A 82 5.09 5.27 -12.94
CA TRP A 82 3.64 5.30 -13.00
C TRP A 82 3.07 6.03 -11.79
N MET A 83 2.56 7.24 -12.01
CA MET A 83 1.81 7.97 -10.98
C MET A 83 0.50 7.26 -10.67
N VAL A 84 0.29 7.00 -9.38
CA VAL A 84 -0.90 6.38 -8.80
C VAL A 84 -1.37 7.23 -7.62
N GLU A 85 -2.65 7.12 -7.28
CA GLU A 85 -3.20 7.81 -6.11
C GLU A 85 -3.00 6.95 -4.86
N ILE A 86 -2.70 7.59 -3.73
CA ILE A 86 -2.62 6.95 -2.41
C ILE A 86 -3.44 7.72 -1.39
N ILE A 87 -4.28 7.00 -0.65
CA ILE A 87 -4.89 7.52 0.59
C ILE A 87 -3.83 7.39 1.68
N GLU A 88 -3.44 8.53 2.26
CA GLU A 88 -2.42 8.66 3.31
C GLU A 88 -2.99 8.35 4.71
N PRO A 89 -2.12 8.13 5.71
CA PRO A 89 -2.55 7.90 7.10
C PRO A 89 -3.52 8.94 7.67
N ASP A 90 -3.30 10.23 7.34
CA ASP A 90 -4.13 11.37 7.72
C ASP A 90 -5.43 11.51 6.91
N CYS A 91 -5.76 10.52 6.08
CA CYS A 91 -6.93 10.48 5.20
C CYS A 91 -6.93 11.59 4.13
N THR A 92 -5.77 12.11 3.75
CA THR A 92 -5.61 12.89 2.50
C THR A 92 -5.32 11.98 1.31
N VAL A 93 -5.49 12.49 0.09
CA VAL A 93 -5.15 11.78 -1.15
C VAL A 93 -4.00 12.51 -1.83
N SER A 94 -2.92 11.79 -2.13
CA SER A 94 -1.79 12.31 -2.89
C SER A 94 -1.46 11.45 -4.11
N LEU A 95 -0.66 12.01 -5.01
CA LEU A 95 -0.08 11.26 -6.12
C LEU A 95 1.31 10.76 -5.70
N ILE A 96 1.57 9.48 -5.93
CA ILE A 96 2.87 8.86 -5.65
C ILE A 96 3.33 8.07 -6.86
N THR A 97 4.64 7.99 -7.07
CA THR A 97 5.20 7.26 -8.21
C THR A 97 5.45 5.81 -7.81
N LEU A 98 4.82 4.87 -8.53
CA LEU A 98 5.14 3.45 -8.50
C LEU A 98 6.18 3.13 -9.57
N SER A 99 7.22 2.38 -9.19
CA SER A 99 8.27 1.89 -10.08
C SER A 99 8.65 0.46 -9.73
N LYS A 100 9.23 -0.28 -10.68
CA LYS A 100 9.73 -1.65 -10.48
C LYS A 100 11.25 -1.65 -10.58
N TRP A 101 11.92 -2.16 -9.55
CA TRP A 101 13.38 -2.19 -9.44
C TRP A 101 13.89 -3.62 -9.31
N GLU A 102 14.98 -3.91 -10.01
CA GLU A 102 15.80 -5.10 -9.76
C GLU A 102 16.73 -4.84 -8.58
N THR A 103 16.66 -5.70 -7.56
CA THR A 103 17.52 -5.59 -6.37
C THR A 103 18.35 -6.85 -6.19
N ARG A 104 19.39 -6.77 -5.35
CA ARG A 104 20.18 -7.96 -4.96
C ARG A 104 19.33 -9.09 -4.32
N LYS A 105 18.12 -8.77 -3.85
CA LYS A 105 17.19 -9.72 -3.20
C LYS A 105 16.02 -10.11 -4.11
N GLY A 106 16.13 -9.83 -5.41
CA GLY A 106 15.07 -9.99 -6.41
C GLY A 106 14.31 -8.70 -6.68
N VAL A 107 13.25 -8.83 -7.46
CA VAL A 107 12.34 -7.76 -7.85
C VAL A 107 11.69 -7.10 -6.62
N ALA A 108 11.61 -5.77 -6.65
CA ALA A 108 10.81 -4.98 -5.73
C ALA A 108 10.04 -3.90 -6.47
N TYR A 109 8.81 -3.64 -6.05
CA TYR A 109 8.13 -2.39 -6.39
C TYR A 109 8.53 -1.32 -5.38
N VAL A 110 8.50 -0.07 -5.81
CA VAL A 110 8.94 1.05 -4.98
C VAL A 110 7.98 2.21 -5.15
N LEU A 111 7.47 2.71 -4.03
CA LEU A 111 6.80 4.01 -3.99
C LEU A 111 7.88 5.08 -3.77
N ILE A 112 7.98 6.03 -4.69
CA ILE A 112 9.01 7.09 -4.72
C ILE A 112 8.39 8.47 -4.98
N THR A 113 9.24 9.49 -5.14
CA THR A 113 8.94 10.92 -5.37
C THR A 113 8.27 11.64 -4.20
N GLU A 114 7.04 11.27 -3.85
CA GLU A 114 6.24 11.92 -2.80
C GLU A 114 6.31 11.21 -1.45
N TRP A 115 7.10 10.13 -1.35
CA TRP A 115 7.16 9.31 -0.16
C TRP A 115 7.66 10.08 1.08
N ASN A 116 8.70 10.91 0.96
CA ASN A 116 9.18 11.74 2.09
C ASN A 116 8.11 12.75 2.52
N GLY A 117 7.44 13.40 1.57
CA GLY A 117 6.38 14.36 1.88
C GLY A 117 5.24 13.68 2.64
N LEU A 118 4.87 12.46 2.22
CA LEU A 118 3.92 11.62 2.93
C LEU A 118 4.43 11.29 4.35
N VAL A 119 5.69 10.86 4.49
CA VAL A 119 6.30 10.57 5.81
C VAL A 119 6.25 11.79 6.73
N GLU A 120 6.59 12.98 6.23
CA GLU A 120 6.61 14.22 7.00
C GLU A 120 5.20 14.66 7.43
N ARG A 121 4.23 14.64 6.51
CA ARG A 121 2.84 15.03 6.80
C ARG A 121 2.19 14.13 7.85
N ASN A 122 2.54 12.85 7.83
CA ASN A 122 1.94 11.82 8.67
C ASN A 122 2.81 11.46 9.90
N ASP A 123 3.91 12.19 10.15
CA ASP A 123 4.85 11.96 11.26
C ASP A 123 5.35 10.50 11.38
N LEU A 124 5.55 9.83 10.23
CA LEU A 124 5.94 8.42 10.19
C LEU A 124 7.39 8.22 10.64
N LYS A 125 7.61 7.21 11.49
CA LYS A 125 8.87 6.93 12.17
C LYS A 125 9.34 5.50 11.93
N GLU A 126 10.63 5.31 12.16
CA GLU A 126 11.18 3.95 12.22
C GLU A 126 10.51 3.20 13.37
N GLY A 127 9.99 2.01 13.07
CA GLY A 127 9.27 1.18 14.04
C GLY A 127 7.76 1.18 13.88
N ASP A 128 7.17 2.12 13.13
CA ASP A 128 5.72 2.16 12.92
C ASP A 128 5.28 0.98 12.07
N LEU A 129 4.14 0.37 12.44
CA LEU A 129 3.58 -0.77 11.76
C LEU A 129 2.58 -0.28 10.72
N MET A 130 2.92 -0.44 9.43
CA MET A 130 2.08 0.04 8.34
C MET A 130 1.53 -1.12 7.52
N GLN A 131 0.30 -0.95 7.05
CA GLN A 131 -0.30 -1.80 6.03
C GLN A 131 -0.48 -1.03 4.74
N LEU A 132 -0.01 -1.62 3.64
CA LEU A 132 -0.25 -1.11 2.30
C LEU A 132 -1.32 -1.95 1.63
N TRP A 133 -2.37 -1.30 1.18
CA TRP A 133 -3.51 -1.90 0.50
C TRP A 133 -3.62 -1.37 -0.93
N SER A 134 -4.07 -2.20 -1.85
CA SER A 134 -4.39 -1.80 -3.23
C SER A 134 -5.88 -1.92 -3.48
N PHE A 135 -6.44 -1.02 -4.28
CA PHE A 135 -7.82 -1.10 -4.76
C PHE A 135 -7.95 -0.55 -6.17
N ARG A 136 -9.11 -0.79 -6.79
CA ARG A 136 -9.45 -0.33 -8.14
C ARG A 136 -10.50 0.76 -8.07
N ALA A 137 -10.30 1.85 -8.82
CA ALA A 137 -11.19 3.01 -8.82
C ALA A 137 -11.57 3.48 -10.24
N GLY A 138 -12.80 3.97 -10.43
CA GLY A 138 -13.26 4.57 -11.70
C GLY A 138 -14.03 3.63 -12.64
N GLY A 139 -14.56 2.51 -12.12
CA GLY A 139 -15.35 1.53 -12.89
C GLY A 139 -14.53 0.74 -13.91
N GLY A 140 -15.17 -0.14 -14.70
CA GLY A 140 -14.49 -0.97 -15.71
C GLY A 140 -13.36 -1.83 -15.10
N ARG A 141 -12.17 -1.83 -15.72
CA ARG A 141 -10.95 -2.40 -15.13
C ARG A 141 -10.39 -1.59 -13.95
N GLY A 142 -10.80 -0.32 -13.84
CA GLY A 142 -10.37 0.61 -12.79
C GLY A 142 -8.89 0.99 -12.86
N ARG A 143 -8.54 2.15 -12.34
CA ARG A 143 -7.14 2.53 -12.10
C ARG A 143 -6.67 1.96 -10.77
N LEU A 144 -5.40 1.57 -10.70
CA LEU A 144 -4.76 1.15 -9.45
C LEU A 144 -4.60 2.36 -8.51
N CYS A 145 -5.07 2.18 -7.28
CA CYS A 145 -4.89 3.12 -6.17
C CYS A 145 -4.37 2.36 -4.94
N PHE A 146 -3.76 3.08 -4.01
CA PHE A 146 -3.28 2.53 -2.74
C PHE A 146 -3.94 3.19 -1.53
N MET A 147 -3.91 2.50 -0.39
CA MET A 147 -4.17 3.07 0.92
C MET A 147 -3.03 2.65 1.85
N LEU A 148 -2.50 3.60 2.60
CA LEU A 148 -1.50 3.34 3.63
C LEU A 148 -2.14 3.57 5.00
N LEU A 149 -2.22 2.49 5.78
CA LEU A 149 -2.84 2.51 7.11
C LEU A 149 -1.75 2.31 8.16
N GLU A 150 -1.75 3.17 9.18
CA GLU A 150 -1.02 2.89 10.41
C GLU A 150 -1.84 1.91 11.26
N VAL A 151 -1.18 0.84 11.71
CA VAL A 151 -1.79 -0.15 12.59
C VAL A 151 -1.45 0.24 14.02
N GLU A 152 -2.46 0.67 14.77
CA GLU A 152 -2.31 0.85 16.21
C GLU A 152 -2.08 -0.52 16.86
N GLU A 153 -0.83 -0.78 17.27
CA GLU A 153 -0.57 -1.91 18.16
C GLU A 153 -1.23 -1.57 19.50
N ASN A 154 -2.35 -2.24 19.82
CA ASN A 154 -2.93 -2.22 21.15
C ASN A 154 -1.84 -2.61 22.15
N ARG A 155 -1.17 -1.59 22.70
CA ARG A 155 -0.31 -1.73 23.87
C ARG A 155 -1.25 -1.97 25.03
N GLU A 156 -1.68 -3.21 25.20
CA GLU A 156 -2.23 -3.64 26.48
C GLU A 156 -1.24 -3.18 27.55
N ARG A 157 -1.75 -2.28 28.39
CA ARG A 157 -1.08 -1.69 29.54
C ARG A 157 -0.40 -2.81 30.32
N ARG A 158 0.93 -2.90 30.22
CA ARG A 158 1.75 -3.66 31.16
C ARG A 158 1.94 -2.85 32.43
#